data_AF-A0AA43LLS7-F1
#
_entry.id   AF-A0AA43LLS7-F1
#
_cell.length_a   1.000
_cell.length_b   1.000
_cell.length_c   1.000
_cell.angle_alpha   90.00
_cell.angle_beta   90.00
_cell.angle_gamma   90.00
#
_symmetry.space_group_name_H-M   'P 1'
#
loop_
_entity.id
_entity.type
_entity.pdbx_description
1 polymer ?
#
loop_
_entity_poly.entity_id
_entity_poly.type
_entity_poly.pdbx_seq_one_letter_code
_entity_poly.pdbx_strand_id
1 'polypeptide(L)'
;MEGLDKANVYQQEIYSYLKDYFPNLFEDIDEVNEIIVTRAKAAKAAFEKADDEGYSTLEAKEKANEALHQGFEFSPIAYIKTFYEEVKDEIIDNDEACKILKKAGDLFWRYGADFEGTEEEYELRNELMAFI
;
A
#
# COMPACT_ATOMS: atom_id res chain seq x y z
N MET A 1 -11.36 1.38 21.93
CA MET A 1 -10.93 1.34 20.52
C MET A 1 -11.93 2.17 19.74
N GLU A 2 -11.48 3.25 19.11
CA GLU A 2 -12.30 3.93 18.09
C GLU A 2 -12.39 2.98 16.90
N GLY A 3 -13.61 2.57 16.54
CA GLY A 3 -13.85 1.72 15.37
C GLY A 3 -13.80 2.50 14.07
N LEU A 4 -13.95 1.79 12.95
CA LEU A 4 -14.09 2.40 11.64
C LEU A 4 -15.29 3.36 11.62
N ASP A 5 -15.00 4.64 11.45
CA ASP A 5 -15.97 5.69 11.21
C ASP A 5 -16.03 5.97 9.70
N LYS A 6 -17.09 5.47 9.07
CA LYS A 6 -17.35 5.69 7.64
C LYS A 6 -17.63 7.16 7.31
N ALA A 7 -17.78 8.08 8.26
CA ALA A 7 -17.86 9.52 7.98
C ALA A 7 -16.49 10.21 7.98
N ASN A 8 -15.44 9.54 8.45
CA ASN A 8 -14.08 10.06 8.44
C ASN A 8 -13.46 9.89 7.05
N VAL A 9 -13.21 11.01 6.37
CA VAL A 9 -12.67 11.02 5.00
C VAL A 9 -11.35 10.27 4.87
N TYR A 10 -10.43 10.43 5.84
CA TYR A 10 -9.14 9.75 5.81
C TYR A 10 -9.27 8.25 6.00
N GLN A 11 -10.20 7.79 6.86
CA GLN A 11 -10.45 6.35 7.01
C GLN A 11 -11.06 5.74 5.76
N GLN A 12 -11.99 6.45 5.09
CA GLN A 12 -12.56 5.98 3.82
C GLN A 12 -11.50 5.88 2.71
N GLU A 13 -10.63 6.88 2.62
CA GLU A 13 -9.60 6.97 1.60
C GLU A 13 -8.59 5.84 1.75
N ILE A 14 -7.98 5.68 2.94
CA ILE A 14 -7.01 4.60 3.17
C ILE A 14 -7.66 3.22 3.09
N TYR A 15 -8.91 3.05 3.54
CA TYR A 15 -9.63 1.77 3.37
C TYR A 15 -9.74 1.40 1.89
N SER A 16 -10.14 2.35 1.03
CA SER A 16 -10.33 2.11 -0.40
C SER A 16 -8.99 1.78 -1.05
N TYR A 17 -7.95 2.55 -0.71
CA TYR A 17 -6.59 2.32 -1.19
C TYR A 17 -6.08 0.92 -0.80
N LEU A 18 -6.16 0.55 0.47
CA LEU A 18 -5.71 -0.77 0.93
C LEU A 18 -6.52 -1.89 0.30
N LYS A 19 -7.83 -1.71 0.06
CA LYS A 19 -8.66 -2.73 -0.57
C LYS A 19 -8.20 -3.03 -2.01
N ASP A 20 -7.80 -2.00 -2.74
CA ASP A 20 -7.43 -2.12 -4.15
C ASP A 20 -5.99 -2.62 -4.31
N TYR A 21 -5.07 -2.15 -3.46
CA TYR A 21 -3.62 -2.37 -3.60
C TYR A 21 -3.02 -3.34 -2.56
N PHE A 22 -3.66 -3.54 -1.41
CA PHE A 22 -3.18 -4.42 -0.33
C PHE A 22 -4.27 -5.38 0.17
N PRO A 23 -4.97 -6.09 -0.73
CA PRO A 23 -6.09 -6.97 -0.35
C PRO A 23 -5.68 -8.09 0.62
N ASN A 24 -4.41 -8.48 0.64
CA ASN A 24 -3.85 -9.45 1.58
C ASN A 24 -3.96 -9.02 3.05
N LEU A 25 -4.01 -7.71 3.35
CA LEU A 25 -4.17 -7.22 4.72
C LEU A 25 -5.56 -7.50 5.28
N PHE A 26 -6.57 -7.68 4.41
CA PHE A 26 -7.95 -7.96 4.85
C PHE A 26 -8.17 -9.41 5.30
N GLU A 27 -7.13 -10.25 5.28
CA GLU A 27 -7.16 -11.57 5.90
C GLU A 27 -7.21 -11.49 7.43
N ASP A 28 -6.64 -10.42 8.00
CA ASP A 28 -6.79 -10.06 9.41
C ASP A 28 -7.53 -8.72 9.52
N ILE A 29 -8.85 -8.83 9.76
CA ILE A 29 -9.74 -7.66 9.84
C ILE A 29 -9.35 -6.74 11.00
N ASP A 30 -8.83 -7.28 12.10
CA ASP A 30 -8.47 -6.47 13.27
C ASP A 30 -7.20 -5.67 13.00
N GLU A 31 -6.19 -6.30 12.36
CA GLU A 31 -4.96 -5.63 11.93
C GLU A 31 -5.23 -4.50 10.93
N VAL A 32 -6.00 -4.76 9.86
CA VAL A 32 -6.29 -3.73 8.86
C VAL A 32 -7.10 -2.57 9.44
N ASN A 33 -8.01 -2.84 10.38
CA ASN A 33 -8.76 -1.79 11.07
C ASN A 33 -7.83 -0.90 11.91
N GLU A 34 -6.87 -1.49 12.62
CA GLU A 34 -5.87 -0.74 13.39
C GLU A 34 -5.00 0.13 12.48
N ILE A 35 -4.56 -0.40 11.34
CA ILE A 35 -3.82 0.35 10.31
C ILE A 35 -4.65 1.55 9.84
N ILE A 36 -5.90 1.34 9.43
CA ILE A 36 -6.78 2.39 8.90
C ILE A 36 -6.97 3.51 9.93
N VAL A 37 -7.28 3.15 11.18
CA VAL A 37 -7.49 4.13 12.25
C VAL A 37 -6.20 4.90 12.55
N THR A 38 -5.06 4.21 12.60
CA THR A 38 -3.76 4.82 12.90
C THR A 38 -3.32 5.78 11.80
N ARG A 39 -3.41 5.37 10.53
CA ARG A 39 -3.06 6.22 9.38
C ARG A 39 -3.98 7.44 9.27
N ALA A 40 -5.28 7.26 9.45
CA ALA A 40 -6.23 8.36 9.42
C ALA A 40 -5.98 9.41 10.53
N LYS A 41 -5.59 8.95 11.73
CA LYS A 41 -5.17 9.86 12.82
C LYS A 41 -3.88 10.60 12.48
N ALA A 42 -2.89 9.90 11.92
CA ALA A 42 -1.64 10.50 11.50
C ALA A 42 -1.86 11.57 10.41
N ALA A 43 -2.69 11.28 9.41
CA ALA A 43 -3.07 12.22 8.36
C ALA A 43 -3.75 13.48 8.92
N LYS A 44 -4.74 13.29 9.80
CA LYS A 44 -5.41 14.41 10.47
C LYS A 44 -4.44 15.28 11.26
N ALA A 45 -3.57 14.66 12.07
CA ALA A 45 -2.58 15.38 12.87
C ALA A 45 -1.55 16.11 11.99
N ALA A 46 -1.15 15.52 10.85
CA ALA A 46 -0.24 16.16 9.90
C ALA A 46 -0.88 17.39 9.22
N PHE A 47 -2.17 17.30 8.87
CA PHE A 47 -2.92 18.44 8.35
C PHE A 47 -3.02 19.57 9.38
N GLU A 48 -3.48 19.26 10.60
CA GLU A 48 -3.65 20.26 11.67
C GLU A 48 -2.32 20.94 12.02
N LYS A 49 -1.23 20.17 12.09
CA LYS A 49 0.11 20.71 12.30
C LYS A 49 0.55 21.65 11.18
N ALA A 50 0.32 21.29 9.92
CA ALA A 50 0.70 22.14 8.79
C ALA A 50 -0.14 23.44 8.75
N ASP A 51 -1.43 23.37 9.08
CA ASP A 51 -2.30 24.54 9.20
C ASP A 51 -1.79 25.50 10.31
N ASP A 52 -1.45 24.94 11.49
CA ASP A 52 -0.88 25.69 12.61
C ASP A 52 0.48 26.34 12.27
N GLU A 53 1.29 25.69 11.42
CA GLU A 53 2.57 26.19 10.93
C GLU A 53 2.43 27.25 9.82
N GLY A 54 1.20 27.53 9.36
CA GLY A 54 0.89 28.57 8.38
C GLY A 54 1.07 28.14 6.92
N TYR A 55 1.13 26.84 6.65
CA TYR A 55 1.11 26.32 5.28
C TYR A 55 -0.22 26.60 4.59
N SER A 56 -0.22 26.65 3.26
CA SER A 56 -1.47 26.73 2.52
C SER A 56 -2.31 25.47 2.71
N THR A 57 -3.61 25.57 2.50
CA THR A 57 -4.51 24.39 2.55
C THR A 57 -4.07 23.28 1.59
N LEU A 58 -3.44 23.63 0.46
CA LEU A 58 -2.93 22.63 -0.48
C LEU A 58 -1.74 21.87 0.11
N GLU A 59 -0.73 22.57 0.63
CA GLU A 59 0.45 21.96 1.26
C GLU A 59 0.07 21.14 2.51
N ALA A 60 -0.88 21.62 3.31
CA ALA A 60 -1.40 20.86 4.44
C ALA A 60 -2.07 19.55 4.01
N LYS A 61 -2.81 19.55 2.89
CA LYS A 61 -3.38 18.33 2.30
C LYS A 61 -2.30 17.38 1.79
N GLU A 62 -1.25 17.89 1.15
CA GLU A 62 -0.11 17.07 0.70
C GLU A 62 0.57 16.37 1.89
N LYS A 63 0.80 17.11 2.99
CA LYS A 63 1.36 16.53 4.23
C LYS A 63 0.44 15.48 4.87
N ALA A 64 -0.87 15.72 4.86
CA ALA A 64 -1.86 14.72 5.28
C ALA A 64 -1.78 13.46 4.42
N ASN A 65 -1.67 13.61 3.10
CA ASN A 65 -1.61 12.52 2.14
C ASN A 65 -0.32 11.68 2.29
N GLU A 66 0.83 12.33 2.47
CA GLU A 66 2.09 11.67 2.80
C GLU A 66 1.95 10.82 4.06
N ALA A 67 1.38 11.37 5.14
CA ALA A 67 1.17 10.64 6.40
C ALA A 67 0.15 9.50 6.28
N LEU A 68 -0.88 9.67 5.43
CA LEU A 68 -1.93 8.69 5.20
C LEU A 68 -1.38 7.41 4.54
N HIS A 69 -0.51 7.57 3.54
CA HIS A 69 0.00 6.49 2.71
C HIS A 69 1.41 6.01 3.11
N GLN A 70 2.00 6.61 4.15
CA GLN A 70 3.33 6.24 4.61
C GLN A 70 3.45 4.73 4.90
N GLY A 71 4.41 4.08 4.25
CA GLY A 71 4.67 2.64 4.36
C GLY A 71 3.85 1.78 3.40
N PHE A 72 3.03 2.39 2.54
CA PHE A 72 2.22 1.73 1.52
C PHE A 72 2.53 2.26 0.11
N GLU A 73 3.69 2.87 -0.09
CA GLU A 73 4.12 3.43 -1.37
C GLU A 73 4.31 2.35 -2.45
N PHE A 74 4.73 1.16 -2.03
CA PHE A 74 4.93 0.00 -2.89
C PHE A 74 3.94 -1.12 -2.57
N SER A 75 3.23 -1.60 -3.60
CA SER A 75 2.31 -2.74 -3.50
C SER A 75 2.89 -3.98 -4.19
N PRO A 76 3.26 -5.03 -3.43
CA PRO A 76 3.64 -6.31 -4.01
C PRO A 76 2.56 -6.91 -4.92
N ILE A 77 1.28 -6.69 -4.59
CA ILE A 77 0.15 -7.20 -5.37
C ILE A 77 0.08 -6.51 -6.72
N ALA A 78 0.19 -5.17 -6.76
CA ALA A 78 0.22 -4.43 -8.01
C ALA A 78 1.43 -4.85 -8.86
N TYR A 79 2.61 -4.97 -8.24
CA TYR A 79 3.83 -5.39 -8.92
C TYR A 79 3.70 -6.78 -9.54
N ILE A 80 3.18 -7.77 -8.79
CA ILE A 80 2.93 -9.13 -9.29
C ILE A 80 2.00 -9.10 -10.50
N LYS A 81 0.92 -8.32 -10.46
CA LYS A 81 -0.04 -8.25 -11.58
C LYS A 81 0.60 -7.71 -12.83
N THR A 82 1.33 -6.59 -12.72
CA THR A 82 2.06 -6.00 -13.86
C THR A 82 3.10 -6.96 -14.40
N PHE A 83 3.90 -7.59 -13.53
CA PHE A 83 4.92 -8.51 -13.97
C PHE A 83 4.35 -9.80 -14.60
N TYR A 84 3.22 -10.30 -14.09
CA TYR A 84 2.52 -11.43 -14.67
C TYR A 84 2.01 -11.10 -16.09
N GLU A 85 1.40 -9.92 -16.26
CA GLU A 85 0.95 -9.43 -17.57
C GLU A 85 2.12 -9.31 -18.55
N GLU A 86 3.26 -8.76 -18.12
CA GLU A 86 4.46 -8.65 -18.96
C GLU A 86 5.02 -9.99 -19.43
N VAL A 87 4.99 -11.02 -18.57
CA VAL A 87 5.63 -12.31 -18.83
C VAL A 87 4.71 -13.30 -19.54
N LYS A 88 3.41 -13.26 -19.23
CA LYS A 88 2.42 -14.23 -19.71
C LYS A 88 1.45 -13.66 -20.75
N ASP A 89 1.42 -12.33 -20.94
CA ASP A 89 0.43 -11.62 -21.77
C ASP A 89 -1.01 -11.88 -21.30
N GLU A 90 -1.20 -11.99 -19.98
CA GLU A 90 -2.46 -12.32 -19.32
C GLU A 90 -2.70 -11.43 -18.09
N ILE A 91 -3.95 -10.99 -17.90
CA ILE A 91 -4.36 -10.19 -16.73
C ILE A 91 -4.92 -11.12 -15.66
N ILE A 92 -4.34 -11.06 -14.46
CA ILE A 92 -4.80 -11.80 -13.28
C ILE A 92 -5.54 -10.88 -12.29
N ASP A 93 -6.42 -11.47 -11.49
CA ASP A 93 -7.15 -10.75 -10.45
C ASP A 93 -6.36 -10.64 -9.12
N ASN A 94 -6.98 -9.99 -8.13
CA ASN A 94 -6.35 -9.80 -6.81
C ASN A 94 -6.20 -11.13 -6.05
N ASP A 95 -7.11 -12.09 -6.21
CA ASP A 95 -7.04 -13.37 -5.51
C ASP A 95 -5.88 -14.22 -6.05
N GLU A 96 -5.67 -14.20 -7.36
CA GLU A 96 -4.53 -14.84 -8.02
C GLU A 96 -3.20 -14.19 -7.61
N ALA A 97 -3.12 -12.86 -7.62
CA ALA A 97 -1.95 -12.13 -7.18
C ALA A 97 -1.62 -12.41 -5.69
N CYS A 98 -2.63 -12.48 -4.82
CA CYS A 98 -2.46 -12.87 -3.42
C CYS A 98 -1.91 -14.30 -3.26
N LYS A 99 -2.36 -15.25 -4.09
CA LYS A 99 -1.81 -16.63 -4.09
C LYS A 99 -0.34 -16.65 -4.48
N ILE A 100 0.07 -15.84 -5.47
CA ILE A 100 1.48 -15.72 -5.87
C ILE A 100 2.29 -15.10 -4.73
N LEU A 101 1.81 -14.00 -4.14
CA LEU A 101 2.47 -13.34 -3.01
C LEU A 101 2.71 -14.30 -1.84
N LYS A 102 1.69 -15.11 -1.48
CA LYS A 102 1.82 -16.14 -0.44
C LYS A 102 2.88 -17.19 -0.74
N LYS A 103 3.06 -17.58 -2.01
CA LYS A 103 4.12 -18.52 -2.42
C LYS A 103 5.49 -17.87 -2.41
N ALA A 104 5.57 -16.61 -2.84
CA ALA A 104 6.80 -15.82 -2.82
C ALA A 104 7.30 -15.55 -1.40
N GLY A 105 6.42 -15.61 -0.40
CA GLY A 105 6.76 -15.47 1.01
C GLY A 105 7.40 -14.11 1.28
N ASP A 106 8.58 -14.12 1.89
CA ASP A 106 9.28 -12.90 2.29
C ASP A 106 10.12 -12.27 1.15
N LEU A 107 9.90 -12.68 -0.11
CA LEU A 107 10.65 -12.18 -1.26
C LEU A 107 10.70 -10.65 -1.31
N PHE A 108 9.54 -9.99 -1.21
CA PHE A 108 9.45 -8.53 -1.29
C PHE A 108 10.06 -7.81 -0.08
N TRP A 109 10.17 -8.46 1.09
CA TRP A 109 10.80 -7.86 2.28
C TRP A 109 12.33 -7.77 2.16
N ARG A 110 12.93 -8.48 1.20
CA ARG A 110 14.39 -8.43 0.96
C ARG A 110 14.85 -7.21 0.16
N TYR A 111 13.92 -6.54 -0.50
CA TYR A 111 14.20 -5.40 -1.35
C TYR A 111 13.70 -4.11 -0.68
N GLY A 112 14.39 -2.99 -0.94
CA GLY A 112 13.96 -1.68 -0.47
C GLY A 112 12.66 -1.24 -1.15
N ALA A 113 12.11 -0.08 -0.77
CA ALA A 113 10.96 0.52 -1.48
C ALA A 113 11.37 1.18 -2.81
N ASP A 114 12.63 1.60 -2.94
CA ASP A 114 13.17 2.35 -4.09
C ASP A 114 14.03 1.46 -5.00
N PHE A 115 13.50 0.32 -5.43
CA PHE A 115 14.25 -0.65 -6.23
C PHE A 115 13.94 -0.59 -7.74
N GLU A 116 12.89 0.10 -8.17
CA GLU A 116 12.51 0.21 -9.59
C GLU A 116 13.64 0.80 -10.46
N GLY A 117 13.94 0.16 -11.58
CA GLY A 117 15.01 0.53 -12.52
C GLY A 117 16.42 0.15 -12.06
N THR A 118 16.57 -0.58 -10.95
CA THR A 118 17.87 -0.96 -10.38
C THR A 118 18.22 -2.44 -10.65
N GLU A 119 19.44 -2.84 -10.29
CA GLU A 119 19.86 -4.26 -10.34
C GLU A 119 19.03 -5.12 -9.36
N GLU A 120 18.61 -4.54 -8.23
CA GLU A 120 17.73 -5.19 -7.25
C GLU A 120 16.36 -5.55 -7.86
N GLU A 121 15.83 -4.71 -8.76
CA GLU A 121 14.61 -5.07 -9.51
C GLU A 121 14.83 -6.28 -10.40
N TYR A 122 15.95 -6.32 -11.11
CA TYR A 122 16.25 -7.45 -11.99
C TYR A 122 16.35 -8.76 -11.20
N GLU A 123 16.97 -8.73 -10.02
CA GLU A 123 17.02 -9.86 -9.10
C GLU A 123 15.62 -10.26 -8.62
N LEU A 124 14.80 -9.31 -8.16
CA LEU A 124 13.42 -9.57 -7.75
C LEU A 124 12.63 -10.25 -8.87
N ARG A 125 12.70 -9.74 -10.11
CA ARG A 125 11.98 -10.30 -11.25
C ARG A 125 12.42 -11.73 -11.57
N ASN A 126 13.73 -12.00 -11.52
CA ASN A 126 14.26 -13.35 -11.72
C ASN A 126 13.78 -14.34 -10.65
N GLU A 127 13.76 -13.93 -9.39
CA GLU A 127 13.28 -14.77 -8.29
C GLU A 127 11.75 -14.94 -8.35
N LEU A 128 11.01 -13.87 -8.67
CA LEU A 128 9.55 -13.89 -8.77
C LEU A 128 9.07 -14.80 -9.92
N MET A 129 9.86 -14.94 -10.99
CA MET A 129 9.60 -15.85 -12.11
C MET A 129 9.37 -17.30 -11.66
N ALA A 130 9.98 -17.73 -10.55
CA ALA A 130 9.78 -19.09 -10.03
C ALA A 130 8.34 -19.35 -9.54
N PHE A 131 7.54 -18.30 -9.35
CA PHE A 131 6.18 -18.36 -8.83
C PHE A 131 5.09 -18.06 -9.87
N ILE A 132 5.50 -17.66 -11.08
CA ILE A 132 4.65 -17.19 -12.20
C ILE A 132 4.68 -18.15 -13.38
#